data_AF-C4XYV3-F1
#
_entry.id   AF-C4XYV3-F1
#
_cell.length_a   1.000
_cell.length_b   1.000
_cell.length_c   1.000
_cell.angle_alpha   90.00
_cell.angle_beta   90.00
_cell.angle_gamma   90.00
#
_symmetry.space_group_name_H-M   'P 1'
#
loop_
_entity.id
_entity.type
_entity.pdbx_description
1 polymer ?
#
loop_
_entity_poly.entity_id
_entity_poly.type
_entity_poly.pdbx_seq_one_letter_code
_entity_poly.pdbx_strand_id
1 'polypeptide(L)'
;MENGKRSRDDFEGGSGPQLDDYDDPSKKQHVDPVVELISNICKDIRRIGENSNLANQVDDISYISNPIVAEFEKIDKLREAILNTLYAVVLEQPQKIPNISILIFICNAKNFLVAKYVIEFFHAKAQALLDSIRTDSMDTEEDQKKDSKKQAEDAGAFNDLKSVLKFLGHFVSHHRTRFCV
;
A
#
# COMPACT_ATOMS: atom_id res chain seq x y z
N MET A 1 -33.02 54.50 -41.27
CA MET A 1 -32.78 55.06 -39.92
C MET A 1 -32.74 53.86 -38.98
N GLU A 2 -31.64 53.13 -38.85
CA GLU A 2 -30.32 53.49 -38.30
C GLU A 2 -30.36 54.01 -36.85
N ASN A 3 -29.80 53.17 -35.97
CA ASN A 3 -28.88 53.41 -34.84
C ASN A 3 -29.08 54.56 -33.83
N GLY A 4 -28.84 54.20 -32.56
CA GLY A 4 -28.40 55.12 -31.50
C GLY A 4 -28.61 54.53 -30.10
N LYS A 5 -27.71 53.64 -29.63
CA LYS A 5 -26.67 53.96 -28.64
C LYS A 5 -27.15 54.87 -27.49
N ARG A 6 -27.28 54.30 -26.29
CA ARG A 6 -27.12 55.00 -25.00
C ARG A 6 -25.97 54.28 -24.29
N SER A 7 -24.72 54.71 -24.52
CA SER A 7 -23.90 55.58 -23.64
C SER A 7 -23.79 55.00 -22.23
N ARG A 8 -22.72 54.29 -21.85
CA ARG A 8 -21.34 54.72 -21.57
C ARG A 8 -21.26 55.70 -20.39
N ASP A 9 -20.62 55.18 -19.33
CA ASP A 9 -19.95 55.79 -18.17
C ASP A 9 -20.80 56.56 -17.14
N ASP A 10 -20.89 56.01 -15.91
CA ASP A 10 -20.51 56.68 -14.65
C ASP A 10 -20.91 55.83 -13.43
N PHE A 11 -19.99 54.99 -12.96
CA PHE A 11 -19.92 54.64 -11.54
C PHE A 11 -18.46 54.31 -11.16
N GLU A 12 -17.62 55.34 -11.13
CA GLU A 12 -16.43 55.31 -10.28
C GLU A 12 -16.87 55.38 -8.81
N GLY A 13 -16.32 54.50 -7.97
CA GLY A 13 -16.31 54.70 -6.53
C GLY A 13 -16.51 53.43 -5.72
N GLY A 14 -15.45 52.63 -5.57
CA GLY A 14 -15.49 51.49 -4.65
C GLY A 14 -14.27 50.61 -4.69
N SER A 15 -13.07 51.17 -4.51
CA SER A 15 -11.85 50.41 -4.23
C SER A 15 -12.00 49.67 -2.89
N GLY A 16 -12.44 48.42 -2.95
CA GLY A 16 -12.29 47.42 -1.90
C GLY A 16 -11.38 46.29 -2.41
N PRO A 17 -10.45 45.76 -1.62
CA PRO A 17 -9.71 44.58 -2.02
C PRO A 17 -10.68 43.40 -1.99
N GLN A 18 -11.18 43.02 -3.17
CA GLN A 18 -11.95 41.81 -3.36
C GLN A 18 -10.99 40.63 -3.24
N LEU A 19 -11.01 40.00 -2.06
CA LEU A 19 -10.33 38.76 -1.74
C LEU A 19 -11.04 37.60 -2.46
N ASP A 20 -10.90 37.59 -3.77
CA ASP A 20 -11.33 36.49 -4.64
C ASP A 20 -10.19 35.46 -4.72
N ASP A 21 -9.87 34.84 -3.57
CA ASP A 21 -9.19 33.54 -3.57
C ASP A 21 -10.26 32.48 -3.89
N TYR A 22 -10.65 32.44 -5.17
CA TYR A 22 -11.32 31.27 -5.71
C TYR A 22 -10.28 30.14 -5.70
N ASP A 23 -10.31 29.36 -4.63
CA ASP A 23 -9.74 28.02 -4.56
C ASP A 23 -10.43 27.18 -5.66
N ASP A 24 -9.89 27.27 -6.87
CA ASP A 24 -10.37 26.56 -8.04
C ASP A 24 -10.16 25.05 -7.83
N PRO A 25 -11.23 24.24 -7.66
CA PRO A 25 -11.10 22.79 -7.48
C PRO A 25 -10.63 22.07 -8.76
N SER A 26 -10.35 22.82 -9.83
CA SER A 26 -10.08 22.29 -11.17
C SER A 26 -8.61 22.08 -11.50
N LYS A 27 -7.66 22.48 -10.62
CA LYS A 27 -6.27 22.02 -10.74
C LYS A 27 -6.14 20.60 -10.18
N LYS A 28 -6.82 19.63 -10.81
CA LYS A 28 -6.42 18.23 -10.70
C LYS A 28 -4.96 18.18 -11.12
N GLN A 29 -4.06 18.07 -10.15
CA GLN A 29 -2.65 17.85 -10.41
C GLN A 29 -2.57 16.69 -11.40
N HIS A 30 -1.90 16.91 -12.53
CA HIS A 30 -1.59 15.83 -13.46
C HIS A 30 -0.60 14.90 -12.76
N VAL A 31 -1.13 13.93 -12.00
CA VAL A 31 -0.34 12.90 -11.35
C VAL A 31 0.19 11.98 -12.44
N ASP A 32 1.46 11.58 -12.32
CA ASP A 32 2.06 10.59 -13.19
C ASP A 32 1.20 9.31 -13.18
N PRO A 33 0.78 8.78 -14.35
CA PRO A 33 -0.06 7.57 -14.41
C PRO A 33 0.55 6.39 -13.65
N VAL A 34 1.88 6.30 -13.55
CA VAL A 34 2.55 5.25 -12.76
C VAL A 34 2.30 5.45 -11.26
N VAL A 35 2.34 6.68 -10.78
CA VAL A 35 2.10 7.02 -9.36
C VAL A 35 0.63 6.81 -9.01
N GLU A 36 -0.28 7.13 -9.92
CA GLU A 36 -1.71 6.86 -9.77
C GLU A 36 -1.98 5.35 -9.69
N LEU A 37 -1.39 4.56 -10.59
CA LEU A 37 -1.50 3.11 -10.58
C LEU A 37 -1.00 2.50 -9.26
N ILE A 38 0.18 2.92 -8.80
CA ILE A 38 0.75 2.48 -7.51
C ILE A 38 -0.21 2.84 -6.37
N SER A 39 -0.70 4.08 -6.34
CA SER A 39 -1.61 4.51 -5.28
C SER A 39 -2.90 3.70 -5.27
N ASN A 40 -3.44 3.35 -6.43
CA ASN A 40 -4.70 2.61 -6.53
C ASN A 40 -4.50 1.17 -6.07
N ILE A 41 -3.47 0.47 -6.57
CA ILE A 41 -3.17 -0.90 -6.13
C ILE A 41 -2.89 -0.97 -4.63
N CYS A 42 -2.09 -0.05 -4.09
CA CYS A 42 -1.79 -0.01 -2.64
C CYS A 42 -3.03 0.33 -1.79
N LYS A 43 -3.98 1.11 -2.31
CA LYS A 43 -5.28 1.34 -1.66
C LYS A 43 -6.13 0.08 -1.69
N ASP A 44 -6.18 -0.60 -2.82
CA ASP A 44 -6.99 -1.81 -3.00
C ASP A 44 -6.48 -2.95 -2.12
N ILE A 45 -5.15 -3.20 -2.09
CA ILE A 45 -4.52 -4.20 -1.20
C ILE A 45 -4.93 -3.96 0.26
N ARG A 46 -4.94 -2.70 0.71
CA ARG A 46 -5.32 -2.36 2.09
C ARG A 46 -6.79 -2.64 2.38
N ARG A 47 -7.68 -2.53 1.39
CA ARG A 47 -9.13 -2.77 1.54
C ARG A 47 -9.54 -4.23 1.45
N ILE A 48 -8.62 -5.12 1.05
CA ILE A 48 -8.90 -6.55 0.93
C ILE A 48 -9.45 -7.09 2.27
N GLY A 49 -10.56 -7.83 2.17
CA GLY A 49 -11.20 -8.46 3.33
C GLY A 49 -12.17 -7.59 4.11
N GLU A 50 -12.44 -6.36 3.68
CA GLU A 50 -13.45 -5.49 4.31
C GLU A 50 -14.87 -5.78 3.80
N ASN A 51 -14.99 -6.46 2.66
CA ASN A 51 -16.27 -6.88 2.09
C ASN A 51 -16.78 -8.14 2.81
N SER A 52 -18.02 -8.14 3.31
CA SER A 52 -18.60 -9.29 4.02
C SER A 52 -19.12 -10.40 3.09
N ASN A 53 -19.30 -10.11 1.79
CA ASN A 53 -19.76 -11.08 0.82
C ASN A 53 -18.57 -11.86 0.21
N LEU A 54 -18.53 -13.17 0.47
CA LEU A 54 -17.45 -14.05 0.00
C LEU A 54 -17.32 -14.11 -1.52
N ALA A 55 -18.42 -14.06 -2.27
CA ALA A 55 -18.37 -14.07 -3.74
C ALA A 55 -17.65 -12.81 -4.26
N ASN A 56 -18.01 -11.66 -3.70
CA ASN A 56 -17.39 -10.39 -4.06
C ASN A 56 -15.91 -10.36 -3.66
N GLN A 57 -15.50 -11.01 -2.56
CA GLN A 57 -14.08 -11.08 -2.18
C GLN A 57 -13.22 -11.80 -3.23
N VAL A 58 -13.72 -12.87 -3.85
CA VAL A 58 -12.98 -13.60 -4.88
C VAL A 58 -12.83 -12.74 -6.14
N ASP A 59 -13.87 -12.02 -6.51
CA ASP A 59 -13.87 -11.10 -7.65
C ASP A 59 -12.94 -9.91 -7.38
N ASP A 60 -13.00 -9.32 -6.18
CA ASP A 60 -12.14 -8.21 -5.74
C ASP A 60 -10.67 -8.62 -5.80
N ILE A 61 -10.30 -9.78 -5.24
CA ILE A 61 -8.92 -10.27 -5.26
C ILE A 61 -8.47 -10.55 -6.71
N SER A 62 -9.35 -11.13 -7.53
CA SER A 62 -9.04 -11.42 -8.93
C SER A 62 -8.82 -10.12 -9.72
N TYR A 63 -9.66 -9.10 -9.50
CA TYR A 63 -9.53 -7.78 -10.09
C TYR A 63 -8.21 -7.12 -9.71
N ILE A 64 -7.84 -7.12 -8.42
CA ILE A 64 -6.59 -6.54 -7.91
C ILE A 64 -5.36 -7.26 -8.46
N SER A 65 -5.44 -8.59 -8.63
CA SER A 65 -4.30 -9.39 -9.14
C SER A 65 -3.91 -9.05 -10.57
N ASN A 66 -4.84 -8.58 -11.40
CA ASN A 66 -4.62 -8.34 -12.83
C ASN A 66 -3.57 -7.23 -13.11
N PRO A 67 -3.74 -6.00 -12.59
CA PRO A 67 -2.76 -4.94 -12.81
C PRO A 67 -1.42 -5.26 -12.14
N ILE A 68 -1.42 -5.99 -11.01
CA ILE A 68 -0.18 -6.47 -10.37
C ILE A 68 0.57 -7.34 -11.37
N VAL A 69 -0.02 -8.43 -11.84
CA VAL A 69 0.65 -9.38 -12.74
C VAL A 69 1.11 -8.72 -14.05
N ALA A 70 0.34 -7.79 -14.59
CA ALA A 70 0.66 -7.12 -15.85
C ALA A 70 1.87 -6.17 -15.75
N GLU A 71 2.04 -5.49 -14.62
CA GLU A 71 3.01 -4.39 -14.49
C GLU A 71 4.18 -4.67 -13.53
N PHE A 72 4.13 -5.77 -12.77
CA PHE A 72 5.11 -6.09 -11.71
C PHE A 72 6.57 -6.15 -12.19
N GLU A 73 6.80 -6.67 -13.39
CA GLU A 73 8.13 -6.79 -13.99
C GLU A 73 8.58 -5.51 -14.70
N LYS A 74 7.62 -4.70 -15.17
CA LYS A 74 7.91 -3.51 -15.99
C LYS A 74 8.30 -2.31 -15.15
N ILE A 75 7.74 -2.18 -13.95
CA ILE A 75 7.86 -0.99 -13.11
C ILE A 75 8.45 -1.35 -11.75
N ASP A 76 9.74 -1.07 -11.54
CA ASP A 76 10.45 -1.38 -10.29
C ASP A 76 9.86 -0.64 -9.08
N LYS A 77 9.45 0.63 -9.25
CA LYS A 77 8.81 1.43 -8.19
C LYS A 77 7.50 0.80 -7.72
N LEU A 78 6.73 0.21 -8.64
CA LEU A 78 5.47 -0.47 -8.34
C LEU A 78 5.74 -1.76 -7.58
N ARG A 79 6.76 -2.51 -7.99
CA ARG A 79 7.21 -3.71 -7.28
C ARG A 79 7.56 -3.39 -5.83
N GLU A 80 8.41 -2.40 -5.62
CA GLU A 80 8.82 -1.98 -4.27
C GLU A 80 7.63 -1.51 -3.42
N ALA A 81 6.76 -0.68 -3.99
CA ALA A 81 5.56 -0.19 -3.30
C ALA A 81 4.62 -1.34 -2.90
N ILE A 82 4.38 -2.31 -3.79
CA ILE A 82 3.55 -3.49 -3.49
C ILE A 82 4.19 -4.31 -2.37
N LEU A 83 5.48 -4.63 -2.46
CA LEU A 83 6.19 -5.43 -1.45
C LEU A 83 6.13 -4.78 -0.07
N ASN A 84 6.41 -3.47 0.00
CA ASN A 84 6.32 -2.70 1.24
C ASN A 84 4.89 -2.64 1.78
N THR A 85 3.89 -2.49 0.91
CA THR A 85 2.47 -2.45 1.32
C THR A 85 2.01 -3.80 1.86
N LEU A 86 2.36 -4.90 1.19
CA LEU A 86 2.04 -6.25 1.66
C LEU A 86 2.67 -6.52 3.04
N TYR A 87 3.93 -6.13 3.22
CA TYR A 87 4.61 -6.25 4.51
C TYR A 87 3.95 -5.43 5.61
N ALA A 88 3.65 -4.16 5.35
CA ALA A 88 2.96 -3.30 6.31
C ALA A 88 1.58 -3.89 6.71
N VAL A 89 0.79 -4.37 5.75
CA VAL A 89 -0.52 -4.99 6.04
C VAL A 89 -0.36 -6.27 6.87
N VAL A 90 0.64 -7.10 6.60
CA VAL A 90 0.88 -8.32 7.38
C VAL A 90 1.27 -8.01 8.83
N LEU A 91 2.08 -6.97 9.05
CA LEU A 91 2.49 -6.55 10.38
C LEU A 91 1.33 -5.92 11.17
N GLU A 92 0.69 -4.91 10.59
CA GLU A 92 -0.32 -4.10 11.28
C GLU A 92 -1.68 -4.80 11.39
N GLN A 93 -2.00 -5.68 10.43
CA GLN A 93 -3.32 -6.28 10.28
C GLN A 93 -3.22 -7.81 10.05
N PRO A 94 -2.76 -8.59 11.05
CA PRO A 94 -2.54 -10.03 10.89
C PRO A 94 -3.83 -10.80 10.55
N GLN A 95 -5.01 -10.28 10.87
CA GLN A 95 -6.30 -10.85 10.47
C GLN A 95 -6.52 -10.87 8.95
N LYS A 96 -5.82 -10.02 8.19
CA LYS A 96 -5.91 -9.97 6.72
C LYS A 96 -4.95 -10.95 6.02
N ILE A 97 -4.05 -11.61 6.76
CA ILE A 97 -3.08 -12.58 6.23
C ILE A 97 -3.70 -13.62 5.28
N PRO A 98 -4.88 -14.21 5.58
CA PRO A 98 -5.48 -15.19 4.68
C PRO A 98 -5.79 -14.65 3.29
N ASN A 99 -6.41 -13.47 3.23
CA ASN A 99 -6.78 -12.86 1.95
C ASN A 99 -5.56 -12.37 1.17
N ILE A 100 -4.55 -11.84 1.87
CA ILE A 100 -3.26 -11.48 1.26
C ILE A 100 -2.55 -12.71 0.68
N SER A 101 -2.59 -13.84 1.39
CA SER A 101 -2.02 -15.11 0.89
C SER A 101 -2.71 -15.56 -0.39
N ILE A 102 -4.04 -15.46 -0.45
CA ILE A 102 -4.84 -15.82 -1.64
C ILE A 102 -4.52 -14.89 -2.82
N LEU A 103 -4.40 -13.58 -2.58
CA LEU A 103 -3.98 -12.62 -3.62
C LEU A 103 -2.65 -13.05 -4.25
N ILE A 104 -1.62 -13.29 -3.43
CA ILE A 104 -0.29 -13.67 -3.91
C ILE A 104 -0.34 -15.02 -4.61
N PHE A 105 -1.17 -15.95 -4.13
CA PHE A 105 -1.36 -17.25 -4.76
C PHE A 105 -2.01 -17.14 -6.16
N ILE A 106 -3.01 -16.27 -6.32
CA ILE A 106 -3.60 -15.97 -7.64
C ILE A 106 -2.59 -15.29 -8.55
N CYS A 107 -1.79 -14.35 -8.02
CA CYS A 107 -0.69 -13.75 -8.78
C CYS A 107 0.33 -14.81 -9.21
N ASN A 108 0.71 -15.75 -8.34
CA ASN A 108 1.63 -16.85 -8.63
C ASN A 108 1.15 -17.72 -9.80
N ALA A 109 -0.15 -18.04 -9.81
CA ALA A 109 -0.76 -18.86 -10.85
C ALA A 109 -0.68 -18.22 -12.24
N LYS A 110 -0.64 -16.88 -12.31
CA LYS A 110 -0.52 -16.12 -13.57
C LYS A 110 0.92 -15.73 -13.89
N ASN A 111 1.71 -15.42 -12.87
CA ASN A 111 3.12 -15.05 -12.95
C ASN A 111 3.86 -15.44 -11.65
N PHE A 112 4.70 -16.48 -11.74
CA PHE A 112 5.44 -17.02 -10.60
C PHE A 112 6.46 -16.04 -10.01
N LEU A 113 6.92 -15.05 -10.79
CA LEU A 113 7.88 -14.06 -10.32
C LEU A 113 7.31 -13.22 -9.19
N VAL A 114 6.01 -12.88 -9.23
CA VAL A 114 5.36 -12.12 -8.15
C VAL A 114 5.55 -12.81 -6.81
N ALA A 115 5.22 -14.10 -6.73
CA ALA A 115 5.36 -14.86 -5.49
C ALA A 115 6.83 -15.04 -5.09
N LYS A 116 7.74 -15.28 -6.05
CA LYS A 116 9.18 -15.38 -5.77
C LYS A 116 9.70 -14.13 -5.06
N TYR A 117 9.46 -12.95 -5.64
CA TYR A 117 9.90 -11.68 -5.06
C TYR A 117 9.26 -11.41 -3.70
N VAL A 118 7.98 -11.76 -3.51
CA VAL A 118 7.31 -11.59 -2.21
C VAL A 118 7.96 -12.47 -1.15
N ILE A 119 8.19 -13.76 -1.42
CA ILE A 119 8.78 -14.68 -0.43
C ILE A 119 10.22 -14.28 -0.11
N GLU A 120 11.03 -13.92 -1.12
CA GLU A 120 12.39 -13.43 -0.91
C GLU A 120 12.40 -12.16 -0.05
N PHE A 121 11.48 -11.22 -0.31
CA PHE A 121 11.35 -9.99 0.46
C PHE A 121 10.98 -10.26 1.93
N PHE A 122 9.95 -11.08 2.17
CA PHE A 122 9.53 -11.43 3.54
C PHE A 122 10.61 -12.23 4.29
N HIS A 123 11.34 -13.09 3.59
CA HIS A 123 12.48 -13.80 4.16
C HIS A 123 13.60 -12.84 4.58
N ALA A 124 13.96 -11.87 3.73
CA ALA A 124 14.94 -10.84 4.08
C ALA A 124 14.50 -9.99 5.28
N LYS A 125 13.21 -9.64 5.37
CA LYS A 125 12.65 -8.94 6.54
C LYS A 125 12.67 -9.80 7.80
N ALA A 126 12.35 -11.09 7.70
CA ALA A 126 12.42 -12.02 8.83
C ALA A 126 13.86 -12.16 9.36
N GLN A 127 14.85 -12.24 8.46
CA GLN A 127 16.26 -12.26 8.84
C GLN A 127 16.65 -10.98 9.57
N ALA A 128 16.28 -9.81 9.05
CA ALA A 128 16.56 -8.53 9.70
C ALA A 128 15.94 -8.43 11.11
N LEU A 129 14.72 -8.94 11.30
CA LEU A 129 14.05 -8.99 12.61
C LEU A 129 14.73 -9.98 13.57
N LEU A 130 15.21 -11.12 13.08
CA LEU A 130 15.97 -12.08 13.88
C LEU A 130 17.30 -11.49 14.36
N ASP A 131 18.00 -10.79 13.46
CA ASP A 131 19.26 -10.11 13.79
C ASP A 131 19.03 -9.01 14.83
N SER A 132 17.96 -8.23 14.73
CA SER A 132 17.63 -7.20 15.73
C SER A 132 17.29 -7.80 17.09
N ILE A 133 16.49 -8.87 17.13
CA ILE A 133 16.16 -9.58 18.38
C ILE A 133 17.43 -10.13 19.05
N ARG A 134 18.37 -10.65 18.26
CA ARG A 134 19.64 -11.16 18.77
C ARG A 134 20.47 -10.05 19.41
N THR A 135 20.57 -8.88 18.78
CA THR A 135 21.29 -7.73 19.33
C THR A 135 20.64 -7.24 20.62
N ASP A 136 19.32 -7.08 20.65
CA ASP A 136 18.58 -6.66 21.84
C ASP A 136 18.76 -7.62 23.03
N SER A 137 19.01 -8.91 22.75
CA SER A 137 19.26 -9.94 23.77
C SER A 137 20.70 -9.93 24.30
N MET A 138 21.66 -9.39 23.54
CA MET A 138 23.09 -9.39 23.88
C MET A 138 23.52 -8.08 24.55
N ASP A 139 22.80 -6.97 24.34
CA ASP A 139 23.10 -5.65 24.91
C ASP A 139 22.52 -5.45 26.33
N THR A 140 22.22 -6.54 27.05
CA THR A 140 21.61 -6.46 28.40
C THR A 140 22.58 -6.11 29.52
N GLU A 141 23.86 -5.80 29.26
CA GLU A 141 24.80 -5.45 30.34
C GLU A 141 25.39 -4.04 30.32
N GLU A 142 25.42 -3.29 29.21
CA GLU A 142 25.96 -1.92 29.23
C GLU A 142 25.19 -0.95 28.32
N ASP A 143 24.81 0.18 28.92
CA ASP A 143 24.33 1.43 28.29
C ASP A 143 22.87 1.55 27.83
N GLN A 144 21.99 1.73 28.82
CA GLN A 144 20.81 2.61 28.68
C GLN A 144 21.25 4.07 28.46
N LYS A 145 21.53 4.49 27.22
CA LYS A 145 21.34 5.89 26.79
C LYS A 145 21.54 6.09 25.28
N LYS A 146 20.52 6.74 24.68
CA LYS A 146 20.41 7.29 23.31
C LYS A 146 19.98 6.22 22.29
N ASP A 147 18.89 6.36 21.54
CA ASP A 147 18.48 7.56 20.81
C ASP A 147 16.96 7.71 20.71
N SER A 148 16.51 8.95 20.92
CA SER A 148 15.21 9.45 20.49
C SER A 148 15.15 9.53 18.96
N LYS A 149 14.88 8.42 18.29
CA LYS A 149 14.25 8.44 16.95
C LYS A 149 12.77 8.15 17.14
N LYS A 150 11.91 9.06 16.68
CA LYS A 150 10.44 8.95 16.63
C LYS A 150 9.99 7.50 16.72
N GLN A 151 9.62 7.06 17.91
CA GLN A 151 9.05 5.72 18.09
C GLN A 151 7.72 5.75 17.36
N ALA A 152 7.68 5.17 16.17
CA ALA A 152 6.43 4.61 15.68
C ALA A 152 5.94 3.67 16.77
N GLU A 153 4.65 3.66 17.04
CA GLU A 153 4.04 2.71 17.96
C GLU A 153 4.26 1.30 17.39
N ASP A 154 5.35 0.67 17.82
CA ASP A 154 5.81 -0.62 17.30
C ASP A 154 5.30 -1.74 18.23
N ALA A 155 4.78 -2.81 17.63
CA ALA A 155 4.32 -3.99 18.36
C ALA A 155 5.48 -4.84 18.92
N GLY A 156 6.72 -4.49 18.54
CA GLY A 156 7.97 -5.11 18.98
C GLY A 156 8.44 -6.18 18.01
N ALA A 157 9.77 -6.26 17.80
CA ALA A 157 10.40 -7.08 16.78
C ALA A 157 9.98 -8.57 16.80
N PHE A 158 9.72 -9.12 17.99
CA PHE A 158 9.26 -10.51 18.13
C PHE A 158 7.82 -10.71 17.63
N ASN A 159 6.91 -9.76 17.89
CA ASN A 159 5.53 -9.86 17.41
C ASN A 159 5.48 -9.67 15.89
N ASP A 160 6.30 -8.79 15.35
CA ASP A 160 6.46 -8.60 13.91
C ASP A 160 6.98 -9.86 13.23
N LEU A 161 8.02 -10.48 13.80
CA LEU A 161 8.55 -11.75 13.31
C LEU A 161 7.46 -12.84 13.34
N LYS A 162 6.66 -12.90 14.40
CA LYS A 162 5.54 -13.83 14.51
C LYS A 162 4.50 -13.61 13.39
N SER A 163 4.17 -12.37 13.07
CA SER A 163 3.26 -12.03 11.97
C SER A 163 3.82 -12.47 10.61
N VAL A 164 5.11 -12.22 10.37
CA VAL A 164 5.81 -12.67 9.16
C VAL A 164 5.81 -14.20 9.03
N LEU A 165 6.14 -14.92 10.11
CA LEU A 165 6.14 -16.38 10.12
C LEU A 165 4.74 -16.97 9.93
N LYS A 166 3.71 -16.36 10.52
CA LYS A 166 2.31 -16.73 10.29
C LYS A 166 1.93 -16.59 8.82
N PHE A 167 2.32 -15.49 8.18
CA PHE A 167 2.09 -15.26 6.76
C PHE A 167 2.76 -16.33 5.89
N LEU A 168 4.05 -16.63 6.14
CA LEU A 168 4.77 -17.69 5.42
C LEU A 168 4.12 -19.07 5.61
N GLY A 169 3.69 -19.40 6.83
CA GLY A 169 2.97 -20.64 7.11
C GLY A 169 1.63 -20.74 6.36
N HIS A 170 0.89 -19.64 6.29
CA HIS A 170 -0.39 -19.59 5.59
C HIS A 170 -0.22 -19.75 4.06
N PHE A 171 0.83 -19.15 3.50
CA PHE A 171 1.18 -19.30 2.09
C PHE A 171 1.53 -20.75 1.72
N VAL A 172 2.34 -21.43 2.54
CA VAL A 172 2.72 -22.84 2.32
C VAL A 172 1.50 -23.77 2.42
N SER A 173 0.58 -23.50 3.33
CA SER A 173 -0.66 -24.28 3.49
C SER A 173 -1.48 -24.32 2.19
N HIS A 174 -1.63 -23.18 1.52
CA HIS A 174 -2.39 -23.08 0.26
C HIS A 174 -1.76 -23.89 -0.88
N HIS A 175 -0.44 -24.02 -0.90
CA HIS A 175 0.27 -24.83 -1.88
C HIS A 175 0.06 -26.34 -1.66
N ARG A 176 -0.11 -26.78 -0.41
CA ARG A 176 -0.25 -28.20 -0.05
C ARG A 176 -1.68 -28.71 -0.27
N THR A 177 -2.70 -27.87 -0.06
CA THR A 177 -4.11 -28.25 -0.23
C THR A 177 -4.49 -28.60 -1.67
N ARG A 178 -3.75 -28.11 -2.68
CA ARG A 178 -3.95 -28.50 -4.10
C ARG A 178 -3.28 -29.82 -4.52
N PHE A 179 -2.41 -30.42 -3.70
CA PHE A 179 -1.81 -31.73 -3.98
C PHE A 179 -2.59 -32.90 -3.36
N CYS A 180 -3.69 -32.63 -2.64
CA CYS A 180 -4.52 -33.65 -1.99
C CYS A 180 -5.92 -33.82 -2.61
N VAL A 181 -6.13 -33.34 -3.85
CA VAL A 181 -7.34 -33.61 -4.64
C VAL A 181 -6.94 -34.14 -6.01
#